data_AF-A0A7S3NCL4-F1
#
_entry.id   AF-A0A7S3NCL4-F1
#
_cell.length_a   1.000
_cell.length_b   1.000
_cell.length_c   1.000
_cell.angle_alpha   90.00
_cell.angle_beta   90.00
_cell.angle_gamma   90.00
#
_symmetry.space_group_name_H-M   'P 1'
#
loop_
_entity.id
_entity.type
_entity.pdbx_description
1 polymer ?
#
loop_
_entity_poly.entity_id
_entity_poly.type
_entity_poly.pdbx_seq_one_letter_code
_entity_poly.pdbx_strand_id
1 'polypeptide(L)'
;FGLGFSQPSVCNMTVRFGNIYTKPAKYKDDEIRVKSPSVNVPDAVVVAVALNGQQFTKDKTLRFKDNENTFYFYDNPIIYDFSPEKGMSNGGTMVKIRGRGFLPKKYENGTFVHSPVYV
;
A
#
# COMPACT_ATOMS: atom_id res chain seq x y z
N PHE A 1 14.44 8.12 -0.92
CA PHE A 1 14.55 8.09 -2.39
C PHE A 1 15.65 7.10 -2.78
N GLY A 2 15.45 6.37 -3.87
CA GLY A 2 16.50 5.49 -4.43
C GLY A 2 17.36 6.26 -5.43
N LEU A 3 18.38 5.62 -6.00
CA LEU A 3 19.21 6.15 -7.09
C LEU A 3 19.53 5.02 -8.07
N GLY A 4 19.90 5.35 -9.32
CA GLY A 4 20.38 4.39 -10.30
C GLY A 4 19.29 3.55 -10.97
N PHE A 5 18.02 3.92 -10.86
CA PHE A 5 16.92 3.20 -11.52
C PHE A 5 16.90 3.42 -13.03
N SER A 6 17.63 4.41 -13.55
CA SER A 6 17.68 4.71 -15.00
C SER A 6 19.01 4.33 -15.66
N GLN A 7 19.83 3.49 -14.99
CA GLN A 7 21.11 3.07 -15.54
C GLN A 7 20.97 2.30 -16.88
N PRO A 8 21.98 2.35 -17.77
CA PRO A 8 21.90 1.76 -19.11
C PRO A 8 21.59 0.25 -19.15
N SER A 9 21.93 -0.48 -18.08
CA SER A 9 21.73 -1.93 -17.98
C SER A 9 20.32 -2.37 -17.58
N VAL A 10 19.38 -1.43 -17.38
CA VAL A 10 17.98 -1.75 -17.09
C VAL A 10 17.32 -2.32 -18.35
N CYS A 11 16.90 -3.57 -18.29
CA CYS A 11 16.32 -4.27 -19.45
C CYS A 11 14.90 -4.81 -19.21
N ASN A 12 14.51 -5.03 -17.96
CA ASN A 12 13.22 -5.62 -17.64
C ASN A 12 12.76 -5.29 -16.22
N MET A 13 12.73 -4.00 -15.87
CA MET A 13 12.38 -3.57 -14.53
C MET A 13 11.04 -4.15 -14.08
N THR A 14 11.02 -4.77 -12.91
CA THR A 14 9.86 -5.45 -12.34
C THR A 14 9.75 -5.09 -10.87
N VAL A 15 8.55 -4.74 -10.44
CA VAL A 15 8.23 -4.51 -9.03
C VAL A 15 7.40 -5.69 -8.54
N ARG A 16 7.76 -6.23 -7.38
CA ARG A 16 7.04 -7.32 -6.73
C ARG A 16 6.39 -6.82 -5.44
N PHE A 17 5.12 -7.15 -5.26
CA PHE A 17 4.34 -6.96 -4.04
C PHE A 17 4.07 -8.35 -3.46
N GLY A 18 4.86 -8.80 -2.48
CA GLY A 18 4.77 -10.17 -1.94
C GLY A 18 5.09 -11.20 -3.03
N ASN A 19 4.06 -11.91 -3.53
CA ASN A 19 4.20 -12.88 -4.63
C ASN A 19 3.63 -12.39 -5.97
N ILE A 20 3.15 -11.14 -6.05
CA ILE A 20 2.55 -10.58 -7.25
C ILE A 20 3.54 -9.65 -7.95
N TYR A 21 3.74 -9.84 -9.25
CA TYR A 21 4.70 -9.10 -10.06
C TYR A 21 3.98 -8.11 -10.97
N THR A 22 4.51 -6.89 -11.09
CA THR A 22 3.96 -5.84 -11.94
C THR A 22 5.05 -5.02 -12.60
N LYS A 23 4.71 -4.38 -13.72
CA LYS A 23 5.62 -3.49 -14.45
C LYS A 23 5.43 -2.05 -13.98
N PRO A 24 6.52 -1.27 -13.86
CA PRO A 24 6.41 0.14 -13.56
C PRO A 24 5.66 0.85 -14.69
N ALA A 25 4.79 1.79 -14.33
CA ALA A 25 4.13 2.67 -15.29
C ALA A 25 5.12 3.69 -15.87
N LYS A 26 6.01 4.23 -15.02
CA LYS A 26 7.10 5.14 -15.38
C LYS A 26 8.23 5.02 -14.34
N TYR A 27 9.45 5.36 -14.71
CA TYR A 27 10.54 5.53 -13.76
C TYR A 27 11.53 6.59 -14.25
N LYS A 28 12.26 7.17 -13.30
CA LYS A 28 13.43 8.04 -13.47
C LYS A 28 14.53 7.50 -12.56
N ASP A 29 15.69 8.13 -12.51
CA ASP A 29 16.82 7.61 -11.76
C ASP A 29 16.57 7.41 -10.26
N ASP A 30 15.73 8.25 -9.67
CA ASP A 30 15.45 8.30 -8.24
C ASP A 30 14.02 7.87 -7.84
N GLU A 31 13.15 7.65 -8.83
CA GLU A 31 11.72 7.40 -8.64
C GLU A 31 11.20 6.28 -9.55
N ILE A 32 10.44 5.34 -8.99
CA ILE A 32 9.66 4.35 -9.74
C ILE A 32 8.16 4.57 -9.43
N ARG A 33 7.36 4.75 -10.47
CA ARG A 33 5.89 4.81 -10.38
C ARG A 33 5.29 3.52 -10.88
N VAL A 34 4.49 2.86 -10.05
CA VAL A 34 3.87 1.57 -10.35
C VAL A 34 2.44 1.55 -9.84
N LYS A 35 1.56 0.81 -10.52
CA LYS A 35 0.22 0.52 -10.03
C LYS A 35 0.28 -0.73 -9.16
N SER A 36 -0.22 -0.65 -7.93
CA SER A 36 -0.39 -1.83 -7.08
C SER A 36 -1.36 -2.82 -7.73
N PRO A 37 -1.16 -4.13 -7.54
CA PRO A 37 -2.12 -5.13 -8.00
C PRO A 37 -3.41 -5.09 -7.17
N SER A 38 -4.47 -5.72 -7.70
CA SER A 38 -5.66 -6.04 -6.90
C SER A 38 -5.42 -7.33 -6.12
N VAL A 39 -5.92 -7.39 -4.88
CA VAL A 39 -5.89 -8.59 -4.02
C VAL A 39 -7.26 -8.83 -3.41
N ASN A 40 -7.61 -10.09 -3.18
CA ASN A 40 -8.88 -10.47 -2.55
C ASN A 40 -8.78 -10.58 -1.03
N VAL A 41 -7.56 -10.65 -0.49
CA VAL A 41 -7.28 -10.78 0.94
C VAL A 41 -6.35 -9.65 1.34
N PRO A 42 -6.77 -8.76 2.26
CA PRO A 42 -5.90 -7.73 2.81
C PRO A 42 -4.73 -8.36 3.56
N ASP A 43 -3.52 -7.92 3.23
CA ASP A 43 -2.29 -8.30 3.92
C ASP A 43 -1.23 -7.21 3.75
N ALA A 44 -0.25 -7.23 4.65
CA ALA A 44 0.99 -6.50 4.51
C ALA A 44 1.99 -7.32 3.69
N VAL A 45 2.54 -6.76 2.62
CA VAL A 45 3.49 -7.44 1.74
C VAL A 45 4.76 -6.63 1.57
N VAL A 46 5.87 -7.31 1.29
CA VAL A 46 7.12 -6.64 0.95
C VAL A 46 7.11 -6.18 -0.50
N VAL A 47 7.52 -4.93 -0.73
CA VAL A 47 7.79 -4.35 -2.04
C VAL A 47 9.27 -4.54 -2.38
N ALA A 48 9.55 -5.20 -3.49
CA ALA A 48 10.90 -5.43 -3.99
C ALA A 48 11.01 -5.04 -5.46
N VAL A 49 12.20 -4.60 -5.87
CA VAL A 49 12.47 -4.16 -7.25
C VAL A 49 13.58 -5.00 -7.86
N ALA A 50 13.39 -5.46 -9.09
CA ALA A 50 14.45 -6.03 -9.93
C ALA A 50 14.63 -5.18 -11.18
N LEU A 51 15.87 -4.83 -11.53
CA LEU A 51 16.16 -4.02 -12.73
C LEU A 51 16.19 -4.85 -14.03
N ASN A 52 16.35 -6.16 -13.89
CA ASN A 52 16.38 -7.14 -14.99
C ASN A 52 15.27 -8.20 -14.86
N GLY A 53 14.34 -8.01 -13.93
CA GLY A 53 13.20 -8.91 -13.72
C GLY A 53 13.52 -10.22 -13.01
N GLN A 54 14.77 -10.43 -12.56
CA GLN A 54 15.20 -11.67 -11.90
C GLN A 54 15.79 -11.41 -10.51
N GLN A 55 16.75 -10.48 -10.40
CA GLN A 55 17.43 -10.18 -9.14
C GLN A 55 16.69 -9.06 -8.42
N PHE A 56 15.82 -9.43 -7.48
CA PHE A 56 15.09 -8.50 -6.64
C PHE A 56 15.94 -8.00 -5.48
N THR A 57 15.69 -6.76 -5.06
CA THR A 57 16.21 -6.21 -3.80
C THR A 57 15.89 -7.16 -2.65
N LYS A 58 16.89 -7.46 -1.82
CA LYS A 58 16.72 -8.31 -0.63
C LYS A 58 15.76 -7.66 0.36
N ASP A 59 14.96 -8.49 1.01
CA ASP A 59 14.20 -8.09 2.19
C ASP A 59 15.21 -7.70 3.28
N LYS A 60 15.07 -6.50 3.85
CA LYS A 60 16.10 -5.95 4.75
C LYS A 60 16.17 -6.72 6.07
N THR A 61 15.09 -7.38 6.51
CA THR A 61 15.10 -8.42 7.52
C THR A 61 14.05 -9.51 7.24
N LEU A 62 14.43 -10.79 7.36
CA LEU A 62 13.50 -11.93 7.17
C LEU A 62 12.59 -12.19 8.38
N ARG A 63 12.88 -11.56 9.52
CA ARG A 63 12.19 -11.82 10.80
C ARG A 63 11.16 -10.75 11.16
N PHE A 64 11.24 -9.56 10.57
CA PHE A 64 10.32 -8.47 10.81
C PHE A 64 9.99 -7.80 9.48
N LYS A 65 8.71 -7.49 9.23
CA LYS A 65 8.33 -6.70 8.05
C LYS A 65 8.90 -5.28 8.25
N ASP A 66 9.92 -4.90 7.49
CA ASP A 66 10.55 -3.58 7.62
C ASP A 66 9.58 -2.50 7.14
N ASN A 67 9.44 -1.41 7.89
CA ASN A 67 8.49 -0.35 7.56
C ASN A 67 8.83 0.34 6.23
N GLU A 68 10.10 0.35 5.84
CA GLU A 68 10.61 1.04 4.66
C GLU A 68 10.20 0.40 3.33
N ASN A 69 9.87 -0.90 3.32
CA ASN A 69 9.47 -1.62 2.11
C ASN A 69 8.18 -2.43 2.30
N THR A 70 7.40 -2.18 3.36
CA THR A 70 6.11 -2.83 3.56
C THR A 70 4.98 -2.02 2.93
N PHE A 71 4.19 -2.67 2.08
CA PHE A 71 2.94 -2.15 1.53
C PHE A 71 1.76 -2.88 2.15
N TYR A 72 0.73 -2.15 2.54
CA TYR A 72 -0.46 -2.71 3.18
C TYR A 72 -1.65 -2.64 2.24
N PHE A 73 -2.21 -3.80 1.92
CA PHE A 73 -3.55 -3.87 1.35
C PHE A 73 -4.57 -3.81 2.49
N TYR A 74 -5.59 -2.97 2.32
CA TYR A 74 -6.67 -2.80 3.28
C TYR A 74 -8.00 -3.16 2.63
N ASP A 75 -8.95 -3.58 3.46
CA ASP A 75 -10.33 -3.73 3.02
C ASP A 75 -10.94 -2.38 2.60
N ASN A 76 -11.92 -2.46 1.71
CA ASN A 76 -12.74 -1.31 1.38
C ASN A 76 -13.48 -0.81 2.64
N PRO A 77 -13.58 0.52 2.84
CA PRO A 77 -14.34 1.07 3.94
C PRO A 77 -15.80 0.67 3.83
N ILE A 78 -16.44 0.39 4.97
CA ILE A 78 -17.86 0.04 5.04
C ILE A 78 -18.55 1.03 5.96
N ILE A 79 -19.58 1.70 5.45
CA ILE A 79 -20.50 2.52 6.23
C ILE A 79 -21.64 1.62 6.68
N TYR A 80 -21.98 1.67 7.96
CA TYR A 80 -23.17 0.97 8.46
C TYR A 80 -24.21 1.93 9.07
N ASP A 81 -23.82 3.17 9.40
CA ASP A 81 -24.73 4.16 9.99
C ASP A 81 -24.26 5.59 9.71
N PHE A 82 -25.19 6.53 9.60
CA PHE A 82 -24.91 7.96 9.52
C PHE A 82 -26.09 8.78 10.02
N SER A 83 -25.81 9.95 10.60
CA SER A 83 -26.84 10.83 11.13
C SER A 83 -26.39 12.29 11.12
N PRO A 84 -27.30 13.25 10.80
CA PRO A 84 -28.69 13.04 10.41
C PRO A 84 -28.84 12.57 8.95
N GLU A 85 -29.99 11.96 8.61
CA GLU A 85 -30.29 11.53 7.23
C GLU A 85 -30.77 12.66 6.31
N LYS A 86 -30.97 13.87 6.86
CA LYS A 86 -31.50 15.04 6.15
C LYS A 86 -30.78 16.30 6.62
N GLY A 87 -30.69 17.28 5.72
CA GLY A 87 -30.10 18.60 5.98
C GLY A 87 -30.72 19.68 5.09
N MET A 88 -30.38 20.94 5.34
CA MET A 88 -30.88 22.06 4.55
C MET A 88 -30.33 22.04 3.12
N SER A 89 -31.13 22.47 2.14
CA SER A 89 -30.72 22.56 0.72
C SER A 89 -29.49 23.44 0.50
N ASN A 90 -29.28 24.43 1.37
CA ASN A 90 -28.15 25.35 1.29
C ASN A 90 -26.85 24.76 1.90
N GLY A 91 -26.87 23.52 2.39
CA GLY A 91 -25.72 22.84 2.97
C GLY A 91 -25.45 23.19 4.44
N GLY A 92 -24.23 22.89 4.91
CA GLY A 92 -23.75 23.23 6.26
C GLY A 92 -24.17 22.28 7.39
N THR A 93 -24.97 21.25 7.11
CA THR A 93 -25.35 20.24 8.12
C THR A 93 -24.17 19.31 8.39
N MET A 94 -23.69 19.25 9.64
CA MET A 94 -22.68 18.29 10.06
C MET A 94 -23.27 16.88 10.09
N VAL A 95 -22.71 15.97 9.31
CA VAL A 95 -23.12 14.55 9.28
C VAL A 95 -22.06 13.71 9.98
N LYS A 96 -22.50 12.94 10.98
CA LYS A 96 -21.69 11.93 11.65
C LYS A 96 -21.84 10.62 10.87
N ILE A 97 -20.74 10.08 10.38
CA ILE A 97 -20.70 8.81 9.66
C ILE A 97 -20.01 7.77 10.54
N ARG A 98 -20.62 6.60 10.69
CA ARG A 98 -20.08 5.45 11.40
C ARG A 98 -19.84 4.30 10.44
N GLY A 99 -18.69 3.66 10.59
CA GLY A 99 -18.24 2.61 9.70
C GLY A 99 -16.97 1.94 10.19
N ARG A 100 -16.44 1.03 9.38
CA ARG A 100 -15.15 0.36 9.57
C ARG A 100 -14.26 0.60 8.36
N GLY A 101 -12.94 0.51 8.57
CA GLY A 101 -11.96 0.70 7.48
C GLY A 101 -11.73 2.14 7.06
N PHE A 102 -12.21 3.13 7.82
CA PHE A 102 -11.96 4.56 7.53
C PHE A 102 -10.51 4.99 7.79
N LEU A 103 -9.79 4.25 8.63
CA LEU A 103 -8.37 4.46 8.86
C LEU A 103 -7.63 3.17 8.60
N PRO A 104 -6.45 3.22 7.94
CA PRO A 104 -5.48 2.15 8.06
C PRO A 104 -5.14 2.00 9.54
N LYS A 105 -5.31 0.80 10.12
CA LYS A 105 -5.14 0.56 11.56
C LYS A 105 -3.76 1.09 12.02
N LYS A 106 -3.77 2.11 12.88
CA LYS A 106 -2.61 2.54 13.66
C LYS A 106 -2.87 2.18 15.12
N TYR A 107 -1.88 1.66 15.83
CA TYR A 107 -1.87 1.61 17.28
C TYR A 107 -1.98 3.05 17.85
N GLU A 108 -2.52 3.18 19.06
CA GLU A 108 -2.64 4.47 19.76
C GLU A 108 -1.29 5.17 19.99
N ASN A 109 -0.19 4.43 19.96
CA ASN A 109 1.17 4.96 20.02
C ASN A 109 1.71 5.47 18.66
N GLY A 110 0.88 5.52 17.61
CA GLY A 110 1.23 6.03 16.29
C GLY A 110 1.88 5.03 15.32
N THR A 111 2.15 3.80 15.75
CA THR A 111 2.71 2.75 14.87
C THR A 111 1.63 2.05 14.04
N PHE A 112 1.93 1.63 12.81
CA PHE A 112 0.99 0.89 11.98
C PHE A 112 0.77 -0.52 12.56
N VAL A 113 -0.47 -0.99 12.56
CA VAL A 113 -0.77 -2.37 12.96
C VAL A 113 -0.25 -3.29 11.87
N HIS A 114 0.75 -4.11 12.19
CA HIS A 114 0.98 -5.36 11.46
C HIS A 114 -0.37 -6.08 11.45
N SER A 115 -1.01 -6.19 10.29
CA SER A 115 -2.28 -6.91 10.17
C SER A 115 -2.14 -8.22 10.92
N PRO A 116 -3.06 -8.58 11.84
CA PRO A 116 -3.00 -9.88 12.46
C PRO A 116 -3.00 -10.86 11.29
N VAL A 117 -1.95 -11.68 11.22
CA VAL A 117 -1.96 -12.87 10.36
C VAL A 117 -3.31 -13.53 10.67
N TYR A 118 -4.21 -13.56 9.69
CA TYR A 118 -5.38 -14.41 9.79
C TYR A 118 -4.83 -15.84 9.73
N VAL A 119 -4.46 -16.37 10.89
CA VAL A 119 -4.22 -17.80 11.11
C VAL A 119 -5.58 -18.47 11.22
#